data_AF-A0A131XGH6-F1
#
_entry.id   AF-A0A131XGH6-F1
#
_cell.length_a   1.000
_cell.length_b   1.000
_cell.length_c   1.000
_cell.angle_alpha   90.00
_cell.angle_beta   90.00
_cell.angle_gamma   90.00
#
_symmetry.space_group_name_H-M   'P 1'
#
loop_
_entity.id
_entity.type
_entity.pdbx_description
1 polymer ?
#
loop_
_entity_poly.entity_id
_entity_poly.type
_entity_poly.pdbx_seq_one_letter_code
_entity_poly.pdbx_strand_id
1 'polypeptide(L)'
;MRFNEKEMATLASGAADKEGRLNHRNLSFREVFKERWFKLKGNLLFYFRLNEHGGVFEKEPVGLFVIECCKVQHEPNVDYSFAFSIAFLDDADRKHLFTCTTQKHCDEWVSCLQQASYEYQRGRLLYMQQKILELTGRDPLADFISRRNGNAPGSVQAIQKAPETNSSAAGKLFAFLRTW
;
A
#
# COMPACT_ATOMS: atom_id res chain seq x y z
N MET A 1 13.16 15.25 2.25
CA MET A 1 13.40 14.65 0.93
C MET A 1 13.34 15.72 -0.16
N ARG A 2 14.22 15.71 -1.16
CA ARG A 2 14.13 16.56 -2.37
C ARG A 2 13.38 15.77 -3.44
N PHE A 3 12.29 16.31 -3.98
CA PHE A 3 11.48 15.65 -5.00
C PHE A 3 11.56 16.40 -6.34
N ASN A 4 11.40 15.65 -7.43
CA ASN A 4 11.25 16.18 -8.78
C ASN A 4 9.79 16.63 -8.97
N GLU A 5 9.58 17.92 -9.21
CA GLU A 5 8.25 18.54 -9.33
C GLU A 5 7.39 17.90 -10.43
N LYS A 6 8.00 17.49 -11.55
CA LYS A 6 7.29 16.85 -12.67
C LYS A 6 6.74 15.47 -12.32
N GLU A 7 7.48 14.69 -11.54
CA GLU A 7 7.05 13.36 -11.11
C GLU A 7 5.94 13.46 -10.06
N MET A 8 6.02 14.44 -9.15
CA MET A 8 4.95 14.68 -8.17
C MET A 8 3.61 14.98 -8.84
N ALA A 9 3.59 15.86 -9.86
CA ALA A 9 2.37 16.19 -10.58
C ALA A 9 1.74 14.96 -11.25
N THR A 10 2.57 14.08 -11.80
CA THR A 10 2.10 12.85 -12.46
C THR A 10 1.54 11.87 -11.44
N LEU A 11 2.22 11.66 -10.30
CA LEU A 11 1.77 10.77 -9.24
C LEU A 11 0.46 11.25 -8.58
N ALA A 12 0.34 12.56 -8.38
CA ALA A 12 -0.84 13.21 -7.80
C ALA A 12 -2.10 13.15 -8.70
N SER A 13 -1.92 12.93 -10.01
CA SER A 13 -3.03 12.85 -10.96
C SER A 13 -3.88 11.57 -10.79
N GLY A 14 -5.13 11.62 -11.25
CA GLY A 14 -6.06 10.49 -11.21
C GLY A 14 -6.86 10.39 -9.89
N ALA A 15 -7.51 9.23 -9.69
CA ALA A 15 -8.38 8.99 -8.54
C ALA A 15 -7.58 8.90 -7.22
N ALA A 16 -8.19 9.43 -6.16
CA ALA A 16 -7.67 9.39 -4.79
C ALA A 16 -8.46 8.39 -3.94
N ASP A 17 -7.80 7.82 -2.93
CA ASP A 17 -8.48 7.00 -1.92
C ASP A 17 -9.31 7.89 -0.99
N LYS A 18 -8.80 9.09 -0.67
CA LYS A 18 -9.52 10.15 0.04
C LYS A 18 -8.96 11.51 -0.37
N GLU A 19 -9.84 12.49 -0.53
CA GLU A 19 -9.45 13.88 -0.76
C GLU A 19 -10.40 14.84 -0.07
N GLY A 20 -9.94 16.06 0.19
CA GLY A 20 -10.73 17.08 0.87
C GLY A 20 -9.91 18.20 1.47
N ARG A 21 -10.62 19.20 2.01
CA ARG A 21 -10.01 20.36 2.65
C ARG A 21 -9.62 20.06 4.09
N LEU A 22 -8.40 20.45 4.47
CA LEU A 22 -7.93 20.44 5.85
C LEU A 22 -7.19 21.75 6.14
N ASN A 23 -7.28 22.20 7.38
CA ASN A 23 -6.38 23.24 7.88
C ASN A 23 -5.11 22.56 8.37
N HIS A 24 -3.96 23.01 7.88
CA HIS A 24 -2.67 22.42 8.17
C HIS A 24 -1.72 23.43 8.80
N ARG A 25 -0.98 22.98 9.81
CA ARG A 25 0.08 23.74 10.46
C ARG A 25 1.28 22.83 10.69
N ASN A 26 2.48 23.31 10.34
CA ASN A 26 3.72 22.68 10.76
C ASN A 26 4.17 23.28 12.10
N LEU A 27 4.35 22.46 13.14
CA LEU A 27 4.72 22.94 14.46
C LEU A 27 6.18 23.38 14.57
N SER A 28 7.07 22.90 13.70
CA SER A 28 8.50 23.30 13.70
C SER A 28 8.72 24.72 13.22
N PHE A 29 7.75 25.28 12.51
CA PHE A 29 7.76 26.68 12.10
C PHE A 29 6.72 27.44 12.91
N ARG A 30 6.94 28.74 13.16
CA ARG A 30 5.90 29.64 13.71
C ARG A 30 4.83 29.94 12.66
N GLU A 31 4.45 28.95 11.86
CA GLU A 31 3.39 29.06 10.87
C GLU A 31 2.03 28.97 11.55
N VAL A 32 1.10 29.77 11.02
CA VAL A 32 -0.32 29.72 11.34
C VAL A 32 -0.98 28.62 10.50
N PHE A 33 -2.13 28.11 10.92
CA PHE A 33 -2.94 27.21 10.10
C PHE A 33 -3.24 27.81 8.74
N LYS A 34 -3.07 27.01 7.69
CA LYS A 34 -3.42 27.35 6.32
C LYS A 34 -4.36 26.29 5.77
N GLU A 35 -5.46 26.72 5.17
CA GLU A 35 -6.35 25.79 4.47
C GLU A 35 -5.66 25.25 3.21
N ARG A 36 -5.73 23.94 3.01
CA ARG A 36 -5.13 23.24 1.87
C ARG A 36 -6.08 22.12 1.41
N TRP A 37 -6.01 21.80 0.12
CA TRP A 37 -6.62 20.58 -0.39
C TRP A 37 -5.63 19.43 -0.21
N PHE A 38 -6.08 18.33 0.38
CA PHE A 38 -5.28 17.12 0.57
C PHE A 38 -5.82 15.99 -0.30
N LYS A 39 -4.91 15.19 -0.83
CA LYS A 39 -5.22 14.06 -1.70
C LYS A 39 -4.36 12.87 -1.33
N LEU A 40 -4.98 11.82 -0.80
CA LEU A 40 -4.33 10.56 -0.43
C LEU A 40 -4.46 9.55 -1.57
N LYS A 41 -3.34 8.97 -1.99
CA LYS A 41 -3.27 7.93 -3.02
C LYS A 41 -2.23 6.89 -2.61
N GLY A 42 -2.68 5.68 -2.29
CA GLY A 42 -1.86 4.68 -1.61
C GLY A 42 -1.34 5.25 -0.29
N ASN A 43 -0.03 5.26 -0.11
CA ASN A 43 0.66 5.86 1.03
C ASN A 43 1.17 7.29 0.77
N LEU A 44 0.72 7.93 -0.31
CA LEU A 44 1.17 9.28 -0.71
C LEU A 44 0.07 10.31 -0.42
N LEU A 45 0.32 11.23 0.50
CA LEU A 45 -0.58 12.33 0.85
C LEU A 45 -0.07 13.65 0.26
N PHE A 46 -0.61 14.03 -0.89
CA PHE A 46 -0.33 15.30 -1.55
C PHE A 46 -1.13 16.44 -0.93
N TYR A 47 -0.61 17.66 -1.03
CA TYR A 47 -1.37 18.85 -0.67
C TYR A 47 -1.17 20.01 -1.64
N PHE A 48 -2.22 20.80 -1.82
CA PHE A 48 -2.30 21.85 -2.82
C PHE A 48 -2.77 23.16 -2.20
N ARG A 49 -2.35 24.28 -2.80
CA ARG A 49 -2.89 25.60 -2.49
C ARG A 49 -4.32 25.70 -3.05
N LEU A 50 -5.18 26.37 -2.28
CA LEU A 50 -6.48 26.81 -2.74
C LEU A 50 -6.33 28.23 -3.29
N ASN A 51 -6.99 28.52 -4.41
CA ASN A 51 -7.10 29.90 -4.92
C ASN A 51 -8.20 30.67 -4.16
N GLU A 52 -8.37 31.96 -4.46
CA GLU A 52 -9.36 32.84 -3.79
C GLU A 52 -10.81 32.34 -3.92
N HIS A 53 -11.09 31.55 -4.95
CA HIS A 53 -12.41 30.96 -5.22
C HIS A 53 -12.55 29.54 -4.64
N GLY A 54 -11.54 29.04 -3.92
CA GLY A 54 -11.51 27.69 -3.35
C GLY A 54 -11.24 26.57 -4.36
N GLY A 55 -10.79 26.92 -5.56
CA GLY A 55 -10.35 25.97 -6.60
C GLY A 55 -8.91 25.48 -6.37
N VAL A 56 -8.62 24.29 -6.91
CA VAL A 56 -7.33 23.60 -6.77
C VAL A 56 -6.67 23.45 -8.12
N PHE A 57 -5.40 23.83 -8.23
CA PHE A 57 -4.58 23.53 -9.40
C PHE A 57 -3.91 22.16 -9.21
N GLU A 58 -4.61 21.09 -9.61
CA GLU A 58 -4.14 19.69 -9.38
C GLU A 58 -2.80 19.35 -10.02
N LYS A 59 -2.35 20.13 -11.01
CA LYS A 59 -1.06 19.92 -11.69
C LYS A 59 0.15 20.39 -10.88
N GLU A 60 -0.06 21.12 -9.79
CA GLU A 60 1.02 21.74 -9.01
C GLU A 60 0.85 21.42 -7.51
N PRO A 61 1.18 20.20 -7.08
CA PRO A 61 1.24 19.87 -5.66
C PRO A 61 2.31 20.71 -4.97
N VAL A 62 1.95 21.30 -3.83
CA VAL A 62 2.86 22.12 -3.00
C VAL A 62 3.86 21.24 -2.28
N GLY A 63 3.43 20.02 -1.93
CA GLY A 63 4.28 19.02 -1.34
C GLY A 63 3.56 17.70 -1.14
N LEU A 64 4.28 16.78 -0.53
CA LEU A 64 3.89 15.38 -0.36
C LEU A 64 4.37 14.89 1.00
N PHE A 65 3.51 14.16 1.69
CA PHE A 65 3.84 13.33 2.84
C PHE A 65 3.80 11.86 2.43
N VAL A 66 4.85 11.12 2.74
CA VAL A 66 4.87 9.67 2.59
C VAL A 66 4.39 9.08 3.91
N ILE A 67 3.20 8.48 3.93
CA ILE A 67 2.54 7.94 5.13
C ILE A 67 3.15 6.58 5.49
N GLU A 68 4.44 6.61 5.79
CA GLU A 68 5.24 5.48 6.24
C GLU A 68 6.07 5.90 7.44
N CYS A 69 6.28 4.95 8.36
CA CYS A 69 7.04 5.22 9.60
C CYS A 69 6.57 6.51 10.31
N CYS A 70 5.26 6.76 10.29
CA CYS A 70 4.65 7.93 10.91
C CYS A 70 3.57 7.50 11.90
N LYS A 71 3.38 8.32 12.92
CA LYS A 71 2.31 8.17 13.89
C LYS A 71 1.20 9.16 13.57
N VAL A 72 0.01 8.62 13.28
CA VAL A 72 -1.21 9.41 13.08
C VAL A 72 -2.11 9.25 14.30
N GLN A 73 -2.45 10.35 14.96
CA GLN A 73 -3.21 10.31 16.21
C GLN A 73 -4.14 11.51 16.36
N HIS A 74 -5.28 11.31 17.04
CA HIS A 74 -6.16 12.41 17.43
C HIS A 74 -5.48 13.31 18.47
N GLU A 75 -5.81 14.60 18.44
CA GLU A 75 -5.24 15.62 19.31
C GLU A 75 -6.36 16.40 20.03
N PRO A 76 -7.04 15.80 21.03
CA PRO A 76 -8.17 16.42 21.71
C PRO A 76 -7.78 17.61 22.61
N ASN A 77 -6.50 17.72 22.97
CA ASN A 77 -5.99 18.68 23.95
C ASN A 77 -5.46 19.98 23.33
N VAL A 78 -5.67 20.20 22.03
CA VAL A 78 -5.29 21.44 21.38
C VAL A 78 -6.49 22.39 21.45
N ASP A 79 -6.27 23.70 21.48
CA ASP A 79 -7.30 24.75 21.47
C ASP A 79 -8.28 24.70 20.26
N TYR A 80 -8.17 23.67 19.42
CA TYR A 80 -8.97 23.46 18.22
C TYR A 80 -9.74 22.15 18.31
N SER A 81 -11.06 22.23 18.10
CA SER A 81 -11.92 21.06 17.97
C SER A 81 -11.56 20.24 16.72
N PHE A 82 -11.75 18.91 16.80
CA PHE A 82 -11.62 17.97 15.68
C PHE A 82 -10.21 17.97 15.04
N ALA A 83 -9.18 17.86 15.88
CA ALA A 83 -7.78 17.88 15.45
C ALA A 83 -7.13 16.50 15.46
N PHE A 84 -6.16 16.31 14.55
CA PHE A 84 -5.26 15.16 14.53
C PHE A 84 -3.85 15.60 14.11
N SER A 85 -2.86 14.76 14.36
CA SER A 85 -1.48 15.02 13.95
C SER A 85 -0.86 13.87 13.20
N ILE A 86 0.19 14.20 12.44
CA ILE A 86 1.11 13.25 11.82
C ILE A 86 2.51 13.62 12.33
N ALA A 87 3.20 12.65 12.94
CA ALA A 87 4.59 12.80 13.38
C ALA A 87 5.43 11.68 12.76
N PHE A 88 6.53 12.04 12.10
CA PHE A 88 7.41 11.07 11.45
C PHE A 88 8.52 10.61 12.42
N LEU A 89 8.85 9.32 12.41
CA LEU A 89 9.81 8.75 13.37
C LEU A 89 11.23 9.28 13.15
N ASP A 90 11.59 9.59 11.91
CA ASP A 90 12.89 10.13 11.51
C ASP A 90 13.05 11.63 11.83
N ASP A 91 11.95 12.33 12.10
CA ASP A 91 11.93 13.76 12.40
C ASP A 91 10.81 14.09 13.39
N ALA A 92 10.97 13.61 14.63
CA ALA A 92 9.96 13.73 15.68
C ALA A 92 9.60 15.19 16.03
N ASP A 93 10.51 16.13 15.76
CA ASP A 93 10.30 17.57 15.97
C ASP A 93 9.42 18.20 14.87
N ARG A 94 9.19 17.50 13.75
CA ARG A 94 8.27 17.86 12.65
C ARG A 94 6.91 17.21 12.80
N LYS A 95 6.23 17.55 13.89
CA LYS A 95 4.81 17.24 14.06
C LYS A 95 3.96 18.18 13.19
N HIS A 96 3.16 17.59 12.31
CA HIS A 96 2.17 18.30 11.50
C HIS A 96 0.80 18.19 12.16
N LEU A 97 0.14 19.33 12.36
CA LEU A 97 -1.17 19.41 12.99
C LEU A 97 -2.22 19.74 11.94
N PHE A 98 -3.35 19.05 12.03
CA PHE A 98 -4.48 19.17 11.12
C PHE A 98 -5.76 19.41 11.91
N THR A 99 -6.63 20.28 11.39
CA THR A 99 -7.98 20.46 11.95
C THR A 99 -9.04 20.26 10.87
N CYS A 100 -10.17 19.71 11.32
CA CYS A 100 -11.30 19.33 10.49
C CYS A 100 -12.54 20.17 10.83
N THR A 101 -13.55 20.14 9.95
CA THR A 101 -14.83 20.82 10.17
C THR A 101 -15.74 20.09 11.15
N THR A 102 -15.61 18.76 11.27
CA THR A 102 -16.43 17.91 12.15
C THR A 102 -15.60 16.75 12.70
N GLN A 103 -16.05 16.16 13.81
CA GLN A 103 -15.43 14.96 14.38
C GLN A 103 -15.42 13.80 13.38
N LYS A 104 -16.55 13.54 12.73
CA LYS A 104 -16.67 12.49 11.70
C LYS A 104 -15.63 12.67 10.58
N HIS A 105 -15.45 13.90 10.10
CA HIS A 105 -14.45 14.18 9.07
C HIS A 105 -13.03 13.90 9.58
N CYS A 106 -12.72 14.25 10.84
CA CYS A 106 -11.45 13.93 11.49
C CYS A 106 -11.22 12.42 11.57
N ASP A 107 -12.21 11.67 12.06
CA ASP A 107 -12.14 10.21 12.22
C ASP A 107 -11.91 9.50 10.88
N GLU A 108 -12.58 9.94 9.82
CA GLU A 108 -12.37 9.41 8.48
C GLU A 108 -10.94 9.65 7.98
N TRP A 109 -10.39 10.85 8.19
CA TRP A 109 -9.01 11.14 7.80
C TRP A 109 -8.00 10.32 8.58
N VAL A 110 -8.13 10.27 9.91
CA VAL A 110 -7.24 9.47 10.77
C VAL A 110 -7.30 8.00 10.38
N SER A 111 -8.50 7.46 10.18
CA SER A 111 -8.70 6.07 9.75
C SER A 111 -8.03 5.79 8.40
N CYS A 112 -8.29 6.60 7.38
CA CYS A 112 -7.68 6.40 6.06
C CYS A 112 -6.15 6.49 6.10
N LEU A 113 -5.60 7.45 6.85
CA LEU A 113 -4.14 7.63 6.95
C LEU A 113 -3.47 6.48 7.72
N GLN A 114 -4.08 5.98 8.80
CA GLN A 114 -3.56 4.80 9.52
C GLN A 114 -3.57 3.56 8.62
N GLN A 115 -4.63 3.40 7.80
CA GLN A 115 -4.76 2.29 6.85
C GLN A 115 -3.83 2.39 5.63
N ALA A 116 -3.31 3.58 5.34
CA ALA A 116 -2.44 3.84 4.19
C ALA A 116 -1.03 3.25 4.37
N SER A 117 -0.58 3.09 5.62
CA SER A 117 0.76 2.57 5.92
C SER A 117 0.97 1.14 5.43
N TYR A 118 2.19 0.85 4.96
CA TYR A 118 2.57 -0.49 4.51
C TYR A 118 2.32 -1.56 5.57
N GLU A 119 2.67 -1.29 6.83
CA GLU A 119 2.48 -2.25 7.92
C GLU A 119 1.01 -2.62 8.11
N TYR A 120 0.09 -1.65 8.01
CA TYR A 120 -1.33 -1.94 8.06
C TYR A 120 -1.78 -2.77 6.86
N GLN A 121 -1.39 -2.36 5.65
CA GLN A 121 -1.76 -3.08 4.42
C GLN A 121 -1.23 -4.52 4.42
N ARG A 122 0.00 -4.73 4.89
CA ARG A 122 0.61 -6.06 5.06
C ARG A 122 -0.14 -6.89 6.09
N GLY A 123 -0.45 -6.32 7.25
CA GLY A 123 -1.25 -7.00 8.27
C GLY A 123 -2.64 -7.42 7.75
N ARG A 124 -3.30 -6.52 7.01
CA ARG A 124 -4.59 -6.78 6.37
C ARG A 124 -4.49 -7.90 5.32
N LEU A 125 -3.44 -7.90 4.52
CA LEU A 125 -3.19 -8.95 3.53
C LEU A 125 -3.03 -10.32 4.21
N LEU A 126 -2.18 -10.40 5.24
CA LEU A 126 -1.95 -11.64 6.00
C LEU A 126 -3.25 -12.14 6.66
N TYR A 127 -4.03 -11.23 7.24
CA TYR A 127 -5.34 -11.56 7.80
C TYR A 127 -6.30 -12.13 6.75
N MET A 128 -6.39 -11.51 5.57
CA MET A 128 -7.25 -12.00 4.49
C MET A 128 -6.79 -13.37 3.97
N GLN A 129 -5.50 -13.59 3.83
CA GLN A 129 -4.93 -14.90 3.45
C GLN A 129 -5.33 -15.98 4.45
N GLN A 130 -5.14 -15.71 5.74
CA GLN A 130 -5.56 -16.59 6.83
C GLN A 130 -7.05 -16.92 6.74
N LYS A 131 -7.91 -15.92 6.52
CA LYS A 131 -9.36 -16.11 6.40
C LYS A 131 -9.76 -16.98 5.21
N ILE A 132 -9.12 -16.79 4.05
CA ILE A 132 -9.39 -17.61 2.88
C ILE A 132 -8.91 -19.04 3.09
N LEU A 133 -7.74 -19.23 3.73
CA LEU A 133 -7.23 -20.56 4.08
C LEU A 133 -8.19 -21.30 5.02
N GLU A 134 -8.72 -20.63 6.04
CA GLU A 134 -9.70 -21.19 6.98
C GLU A 134 -11.00 -21.63 6.27
N LEU A 135 -11.48 -20.83 5.31
CA LEU A 135 -12.74 -21.11 4.61
C LEU A 135 -12.61 -22.15 3.49
N THR A 136 -11.46 -22.20 2.81
CA THR A 136 -11.28 -23.00 1.59
C THR A 136 -10.31 -24.16 1.75
N GLY A 137 -9.52 -24.19 2.83
CA GLY A 137 -8.45 -25.16 3.06
C GLY A 137 -7.26 -25.00 2.11
N ARG A 138 -7.21 -23.94 1.28
CA ARG A 138 -6.16 -23.68 0.31
C ARG A 138 -5.61 -22.28 0.51
N ASP A 139 -4.28 -22.16 0.43
CA ASP A 139 -3.64 -20.85 0.43
C ASP A 139 -3.98 -20.12 -0.89
N PRO A 140 -4.62 -18.93 -0.83
CA PRO A 140 -5.03 -18.18 -2.02
C PRO A 140 -3.86 -17.76 -2.92
N LEU A 141 -2.63 -17.74 -2.41
CA LEU A 141 -1.44 -17.39 -3.18
C LEU A 141 -0.57 -18.59 -3.56
N ALA A 142 -0.94 -19.82 -3.17
CA ALA A 142 -0.14 -21.01 -3.46
C ALA A 142 0.14 -21.20 -4.96
N ASP A 143 -0.87 -20.95 -5.81
CA ASP A 143 -0.74 -21.06 -7.27
C ASP A 143 0.17 -19.98 -7.85
N PHE A 144 0.09 -18.76 -7.31
CA PHE A 144 0.97 -17.66 -7.73
C PHE A 144 2.43 -17.94 -7.36
N ILE A 145 2.67 -18.42 -6.14
CA ILE A 145 4.01 -18.79 -5.66
C ILE A 145 4.55 -19.97 -6.48
N SER A 146 3.72 -20.97 -6.76
CA SER A 146 4.11 -22.14 -7.57
C SER A 146 4.44 -21.76 -9.01
N ARG A 147 3.68 -20.84 -9.63
CA ARG A 147 3.99 -20.31 -10.98
C ARG A 147 5.28 -19.49 -10.99
N ARG A 148 5.47 -18.61 -10.01
CA ARG A 148 6.69 -17.81 -9.86
C ARG A 148 7.93 -18.68 -9.64
N ASN A 149 7.79 -19.77 -8.88
CA ASN A 149 8.89 -20.70 -8.58
C ASN A 149 9.06 -21.81 -9.63
N GLY A 150 8.33 -21.77 -10.76
CA GLY A 150 8.46 -22.78 -11.82
C GLY A 150 7.97 -24.18 -11.44
N ASN A 151 7.10 -24.30 -10.43
CA ASN A 151 6.54 -25.57 -9.94
C ASN A 151 5.08 -25.81 -10.36
N ALA A 152 4.48 -24.90 -11.15
CA ALA A 152 3.12 -25.08 -11.64
C ALA A 152 3.03 -26.26 -12.63
N PRO A 153 1.93 -27.04 -12.64
CA PRO A 153 1.70 -28.07 -13.66
C PRO A 153 1.66 -27.41 -15.05
N GLY A 154 2.65 -27.74 -15.89
CA GLY A 154 2.86 -27.15 -17.23
C GLY A 154 4.04 -26.17 -17.34
N SER A 155 4.78 -25.93 -16.26
CA SER A 155 6.03 -25.15 -16.31
C SER A 155 7.20 -25.98 -16.87
N VAL A 156 8.14 -25.32 -17.57
CA VAL A 156 9.29 -25.97 -18.23
C VAL A 156 10.14 -26.79 -17.24
N GLN A 157 10.26 -26.31 -15.99
CA GLN A 157 10.97 -27.02 -14.92
C GLN A 157 10.21 -28.26 -14.39
N ALA A 158 8.88 -28.23 -14.35
CA ALA A 158 8.07 -29.40 -14.00
C ALA A 158 8.11 -30.49 -15.08
N ILE A 159 8.21 -30.10 -16.36
CA ILE A 159 8.32 -31.03 -17.50
C ILE A 159 9.68 -31.76 -17.50
N GLN A 160 10.76 -31.09 -17.07
CA GLN A 160 12.10 -31.68 -16.97
C GLN A 160 12.28 -32.64 -15.80
N LYS A 161 11.33 -32.70 -14.86
CA LYS A 161 11.43 -33.51 -13.63
C LYS A 161 10.66 -34.84 -13.69
N ALA A 162 10.10 -35.20 -14.85
CA ALA A 162 9.47 -36.50 -15.04
C ALA A 162 10.54 -37.62 -14.95
N PRO A 163 10.29 -38.72 -14.22
CA PRO A 163 11.27 -39.78 -14.09
C PRO A 163 11.48 -40.43 -15.46
N GLU A 164 12.72 -40.44 -15.95
CA GLU A 164 13.09 -41.27 -17.09
C GLU A 164 12.68 -42.71 -16.78
N THR A 165 11.70 -43.21 -17.54
CA THR A 165 11.30 -44.61 -17.49
C THR A 165 12.51 -45.44 -17.91
N ASN A 166 13.21 -46.03 -16.94
CA ASN A 166 14.29 -46.99 -17.16
C ASN A 166 13.79 -48.11 -18.09
N SER A 167 14.18 -48.03 -19.36
CA SER A 167 13.86 -48.98 -20.43
C SER A 167 14.65 -50.29 -20.34
N SER A 168 14.87 -50.83 -19.13
CA SER A 168 15.65 -52.05 -18.93
C SER A 168 14.82 -53.34 -18.84
N ALA A 169 13.50 -53.30 -19.07
CA ALA A 169 12.64 -54.50 -18.97
C ALA A 169 12.24 -55.13 -20.32
N ALA A 170 12.60 -54.54 -21.47
CA ALA A 170 12.22 -55.05 -22.79
C ALA A 170 13.16 -56.14 -23.36
N GLY A 171 14.30 -56.41 -22.71
CA GLY A 171 15.34 -57.30 -23.24
C GLY A 171 15.30 -58.78 -22.80
N LYS A 172 14.34 -59.21 -21.97
CA LYS A 172 14.36 -60.57 -21.39
C LYS A 172 13.19 -61.50 -21.75
N LEU A 173 12.30 -61.10 -22.67
CA LEU A 173 11.17 -61.93 -23.09
C LEU A 173 11.28 -62.54 -24.50
N PHE A 174 12.40 -62.35 -25.21
CA PHE A 174 12.60 -62.91 -26.57
C PHE A 174 13.64 -64.05 -26.66
N ALA A 175 14.01 -64.69 -25.54
CA ALA A 175 14.97 -65.79 -25.54
C ALA A 175 14.37 -67.19 -25.30
N PHE A 176 13.04 -67.38 -25.40
CA PHE A 176 12.42 -68.68 -25.08
C PHE A 176 11.61 -69.36 -26.19
N LEU A 177 11.66 -68.90 -27.45
CA LEU A 177 10.90 -69.53 -28.55
C LEU A 177 11.69 -69.67 -29.86
N ARG A 178 12.90 -70.26 -29.81
CA ARG A 178 13.57 -70.83 -31.01
C ARG A 178 14.47 -72.02 -30.65
N THR A 179 13.83 -73.12 -30.27
CA THR A 179 14.29 -74.49 -30.54
C THR A 179 13.07 -75.38 -30.35
N TRP A 180 12.32 -75.57 -31.44
CA TRP A 180 11.59 -76.74 -31.94
C TRP A 180 10.67 -76.24 -33.05
#